data_AF-A0A2T3ARD7-F1
#
_entry.id   AF-A0A2T3ARD7-F1
#
_cell.length_a   1.000
_cell.length_b   1.000
_cell.length_c   1.000
_cell.angle_alpha   90.00
_cell.angle_beta   90.00
_cell.angle_gamma   90.00
#
_symmetry.space_group_name_H-M   'P 1'
#
loop_
_entity.id
_entity.type
_entity.pdbx_description
1 polymer ?
#
loop_
_entity_poly.entity_id
_entity_poly.type
_entity_poly.pdbx_seq_one_letter_code
_entity_poly.pdbx_strand_id
1 'polypeptide(L)' 'YIYRYPKSGLIVITYVDDFLLVGLKGKELADLKVALQNAFKIKDLGLYYYFVGVRIVRNRGNRTISLI' A
#
# COMPACT_ATOMS: atom_id res chain seq x y z
N TYR A 1 6.74 9.75 3.17
CA TYR A 1 5.97 9.94 4.43
C TYR A 1 5.17 8.69 4.76
N ILE A 2 4.79 8.49 6.02
CA ILE A 2 3.94 7.36 6.44
C ILE A 2 2.64 7.93 7.00
N TYR A 3 1.52 7.57 6.39
CA TYR A 3 0.18 7.89 6.87
C TYR A 3 -0.50 6.60 7.32
N ARG A 4 -1.06 6.60 8.53
CA ARG A 4 -1.79 5.45 9.08
C ARG A 4 -3.21 5.86 9.39
N TYR A 5 -4.16 5.11 8.86
CA TYR A 5 -5.57 5.24 9.20
C TYR A 5 -5.95 4.18 10.25
N PRO A 6 -6.13 4.57 11.52
CA PRO A 6 -6.21 3.63 12.64
C PRO A 6 -7.48 2.78 12.65
N LYS A 7 -8.58 3.24 12.04
CA LYS A 7 -9.87 2.52 12.05
C LYS A 7 -9.85 1.25 11.20
N SER A 8 -9.18 1.25 10.05
CA SER A 8 -9.14 0.11 9.13
C SER A 8 -7.76 -0.58 9.06
N GLY A 9 -6.75 -0.03 9.73
CA GLY A 9 -5.39 -0.53 9.66
C GLY A 9 -4.73 -0.27 8.29
N LEU A 10 -5.31 0.62 7.49
CA LEU A 10 -4.72 1.08 6.24
C LEU A 10 -3.49 1.95 6.53
N ILE A 11 -2.40 1.66 5.83
CA ILE A 11 -1.14 2.38 5.87
C ILE A 11 -0.80 2.79 4.44
N VAL A 12 -0.49 4.07 4.25
CA VAL A 12 0.00 4.63 3.00
C VAL A 12 1.42 5.10 3.25
N ILE A 13 2.36 4.55 2.49
CA ILE A 13 3.75 4.98 2.49
C ILE A 13 4.00 5.68 1.17
N THR A 14 4.61 6.86 1.22
CA THR A 14 4.94 7.65 0.04
C THR A 14 6.43 7.89 -0.03
N TYR A 15 7.00 7.80 -1.23
CA TYR A 15 8.39 8.14 -1.49
C TYR A 15 8.49 8.79 -2.87
N VAL A 16 8.76 10.09 -2.90
CA VAL A 16 8.81 10.90 -4.12
C VAL A 16 7.57 10.65 -5.00
N ASP A 17 7.70 9.91 -6.11
CA ASP A 17 6.64 9.63 -7.07
C ASP A 17 5.90 8.31 -6.79
N ASP A 18 6.40 7.50 -5.86
CA ASP A 18 5.88 6.17 -5.57
C ASP A 18 4.97 6.14 -4.33
N PHE A 19 3.82 5.48 -4.48
CA PHE A 19 2.87 5.20 -3.40
C PHE A 19 2.81 3.70 -3.12
N LEU A 20 3.04 3.32 -1.86
CA LEU A 20 2.83 1.97 -1.35
C LEU A 20 1.61 1.95 -0.42
N LEU A 21 0.57 1.25 -0.86
CA LEU A 21 -0.65 1.03 -0.09
C LEU A 21 -0.60 -0.33 0.60
N VAL A 22 -0.75 -0.33 1.92
CA VAL A 22 -0.77 -1.53 2.77
C VAL A 22 -2.08 -1.53 3.56
N GLY A 23 -2.83 -2.62 3.52
CA GLY A 23 -4.09 -2.71 4.24
C GLY A 23 -4.74 -4.06 4.07
N LEU A 24 -5.77 -4.33 4.86
CA LEU A 24 -6.59 -5.51 4.69
C LEU A 24 -7.33 -5.45 3.34
N LYS A 25 -7.46 -6.61 2.69
CA LYS A 25 -8.16 -6.70 1.41
C LYS A 25 -9.63 -6.34 1.63
N GLY A 26 -10.09 -5.24 1.05
CA GLY A 26 -11.44 -4.72 1.26
C GLY A 26 -11.77 -3.55 0.33
N LYS A 27 -13.02 -3.11 0.38
CA LYS A 27 -13.56 -2.03 -0.46
C LYS A 27 -12.78 -0.73 -0.29
N GLU A 28 -12.36 -0.41 0.94
CA GLU A 28 -11.63 0.82 1.26
C GLU A 28 -10.28 0.94 0.54
N LEU A 29 -9.52 -0.16 0.43
CA LEU A 29 -8.26 -0.16 -0.32
C LEU A 29 -8.49 0.01 -1.83
N ALA A 30 -9.59 -0.55 -2.36
CA ALA A 30 -9.96 -0.41 -3.76
C ALA A 30 -10.44 1.02 -4.07
N ASP A 31 -11.30 1.58 -3.23
CA ASP A 31 -11.78 2.95 -3.33
C ASP A 31 -10.60 3.95 -3.27
N LEU A 32 -9.63 3.70 -2.38
CA LEU A 32 -8.42 4.54 -2.29
C LEU A 32 -7.55 4.43 -3.55
N LYS A 33 -7.37 3.23 -4.12
CA LYS A 33 -6.66 3.07 -5.39
C LYS A 33 -7.30 3.90 -6.51
N VAL A 34 -8.63 3.82 -6.63
CA VAL A 34 -9.37 4.59 -7.64
C VAL A 34 -9.25 6.09 -7.39
N ALA A 35 -9.40 6.54 -6.15
CA ALA A 35 -9.26 7.96 -5.80
C ALA A 35 -7.85 8.48 -6.14
N LEU A 36 -6.81 7.69 -5.87
CA LEU A 36 -5.43 8.01 -6.19
C LEU A 36 -5.19 8.09 -7.70
N GLN A 37 -5.69 7.12 -8.48
CA GLN A 37 -5.60 7.13 -9.94
C GLN A 37 -6.36 8.29 -10.59
N ASN A 38 -7.42 8.77 -9.96
CA ASN A 38 -8.17 9.94 -10.44
C ASN A 38 -7.46 11.25 -10.08
N ALA A 39 -6.84 11.33 -8.90
CA ALA A 39 -6.16 12.53 -8.43
C ALA A 39 -4.77 12.72 -9.06
N PHE A 40 -4.08 11.62 -9.40
CA PHE A 40 -2.73 11.64 -9.92
C PHE A 40 -2.60 10.70 -11.14
N LYS A 41 -1.69 11.01 -12.08
CA LYS A 41 -1.32 10.10 -13.17
C LYS A 41 -0.43 8.96 -12.66
N ILE A 42 -0.98 8.11 -11.79
CA ILE A 42 -0.28 6.95 -11.22
C ILE A 42 -0.86 5.66 -11.77
N LYS A 43 0.04 4.72 -12.08
CA LYS A 43 -0.30 3.40 -12.57
C LYS A 43 -0.30 2.41 -11.42
N ASP A 44 -1.33 1.57 -11.33
CA ASP A 44 -1.29 0.43 -10.41
C ASP A 44 -0.34 -0.63 -10.99
N LEU A 45 0.81 -0.85 -10.35
CA LEU A 45 1.75 -1.90 -10.73
C LEU A 45 1.47 -3.22 -9.99
N GLY A 46 0.39 -3.28 -9.19
CA GLY A 46 -0.04 -4.50 -8.52
C GLY A 46 0.72 -4.80 -7.23
N LEU A 47 0.98 -6.07 -6.98
CA LEU A 47 1.63 -6.53 -5.75
C LEU A 47 3.15 -6.35 -5.86
N TYR A 48 3.68 -5.35 -5.16
CA TYR A 48 5.13 -5.15 -5.06
C TYR A 48 5.78 -6.17 -4.12
N TYR A 49 6.97 -6.63 -4.52
CA TYR A 49 7.91 -7.39 -3.68
C TYR A 49 9.04 -6.49 -3.16
N TYR A 50 9.25 -5.34 -3.80
CA TYR A 50 10.22 -4.33 -3.41
C TYR A 50 9.64 -2.93 -3.61
N PHE A 51 9.90 -2.04 -2.66
CA PHE A 51 9.56 -0.61 -2.72
C PHE A 51 10.77 0.17 -2.21
N VAL A 52 11.41 0.97 -3.07
CA VAL A 52 12.55 1.84 -2.72
C VAL A 52 13.64 1.09 -1.94
N GLY A 53 14.07 -0.06 -2.45
CA GLY A 53 15.10 -0.89 -1.80
C GLY A 53 14.64 -1.68 -0.57
N VAL A 54 13.40 -1.49 -0.11
CA VAL A 54 12.79 -2.27 0.98
C VAL A 54 12.07 -3.48 0.40
N ARG A 55 12.36 -4.66 0.93
CA ARG A 55 11.69 -5.90 0.53
C ARG A 55 10.40 -6.09 1.31
N ILE A 56 9.32 -6.34 0.59
CA ILE A 56 7.99 -6.58 1.15
C ILE A 56 7.78 -8.08 1.25
N VAL A 57 7.68 -8.60 2.47
CA VAL A 57 7.36 -10.00 2.76
C VAL A 57 5.93 -10.09 3.26
N ARG A 58 5.09 -10.85 2.53
CA ARG A 58 3.69 -11.08 2.89
C ARG A 58 3.52 -12.51 3.37
N ASN A 59 3.32 -12.72 4.66
CA ASN A 59 2.98 -14.03 5.21
C ASN A 59 1.46 -14.13 5.37
N ARG A 60 0.81 -14.85 4.45
CA ARG A 60 -0.65 -15.03 4.46
C ARG A 60 -1.11 -15.94 5.60
N GLY A 61 -0.31 -16.92 6.02
CA GLY A 61 -0.64 -17.82 7.12
C GLY A 61 -0.75 -17.08 8.45
N ASN A 62 0.20 -16.18 8.71
CA ASN A 62 0.22 -15.36 9.92
C ASN A 62 -0.47 -14.01 9.75
N ARG A 63 -0.99 -13.71 8.56
CA ARG A 63 -1.62 -12.43 8.17
C ARG A 63 -0.72 -11.22 8.46
N THR A 64 0.60 -11.39 8.35
CA THR A 64 1.59 -10.35 8.58
C THR A 64 2.18 -9.84 7.27
N ILE A 65 2.52 -8.54 7.26
CA ILE A 65 3.29 -7.90 6.21
C ILE A 65 4.51 -7.29 6.89
N SER A 66 5.70 -7.71 6.46
CA SER A 66 6.98 -7.22 6.97
C SER A 66 7.69 -6.44 5.88
N LEU A 67 8.29 -5.32 6.30
CA LEU A 67 9.17 -4.48 5.50
C LEU A 67 10.58 -4.75 6.04
N ILE A 68 11.43 -5.38 5.24
CA ILE A 68 12.81 -5.76 5.59
C ILE A 68 13.83 -5.17 4.63
#